data_AF-A0A3S5IXE0-F1
#
_entry.id   AF-A0A3S5IXE0-F1
#
_cell.length_a   1.000
_cell.length_b   1.000
_cell.length_c   1.000
_cell.angle_alpha   90.00
_cell.angle_beta   90.00
_cell.angle_gamma   90.00
#
_symmetry.space_group_name_H-M   'P 1'
#
loop_
_entity.id
_entity.type
_entity.pdbx_description
1 polymer ?
#
loop_
_entity_poly.entity_id
_entity_poly.type
_entity_poly.pdbx_seq_one_letter_code
_entity_poly.pdbx_strand_id
1 'polypeptide(L)' 'MATTQLECACEPCGCQVSAQTSVEREGKVYCSQACADGHADQDQCCSSCECC' A
#
# COMPACT_ATOMS: atom_id res chain seq x y z
N MET A 1 22.94 -0.03 5.41
CA MET A 1 21.86 -1.03 5.31
C MET A 1 20.87 -0.49 4.29
N ALA A 2 20.56 -1.23 3.23
CA ALA A 2 19.64 -0.78 2.20
C ALA A 2 18.21 -1.07 2.66
N THR A 3 17.46 -0.04 3.04
CA THR A 3 16.01 -0.12 3.19
C THR A 3 15.41 -0.22 1.80
N THR A 4 15.03 -1.43 1.39
CA THR A 4 14.29 -1.66 0.15
C THR A 4 12.93 -0.97 0.27
N GLN A 5 12.84 0.22 -0.30
CA GLN A 5 11.62 1.01 -0.42
C GLN A 5 10.91 0.56 -1.69
N LEU A 6 9.74 -0.05 -1.52
CA LEU A 6 8.85 -0.51 -2.58
C LEU A 6 7.71 0.49 -2.70
N GLU A 7 7.24 0.73 -3.91
CA GLU A 7 6.01 1.49 -4.12
C GLU A 7 4.79 0.60 -3.92
N CYS A 8 3.76 1.17 -3.29
CA CYS A 8 2.47 0.52 -3.16
C CYS A 8 1.90 0.21 -4.55
N ALA A 9 1.41 -1.01 -4.74
CA ALA A 9 0.84 -1.45 -6.01
C ALA A 9 -0.54 -0.86 -6.34
N CYS A 10 -1.09 -0.02 -5.47
CA CYS A 10 -2.33 0.69 -5.70
C CYS A 10 -2.02 1.94 -6.54
N GLU A 11 -2.54 2.02 -7.78
CA GLU A 11 -2.25 3.09 -8.75
C GLU A 11 -2.42 4.53 -8.23
N PRO A 12 -3.48 4.88 -7.47
CA PRO A 12 -3.57 6.21 -6.85
C PRO A 12 -2.69 6.37 -5.59
N CYS A 13 -2.16 5.27 -5.04
CA CYS A 13 -1.35 5.26 -3.84
C CYS A 13 0.14 5.37 -4.17
N GLY A 14 0.66 6.59 -4.21
CA GLY A 14 2.11 6.85 -4.33
C GLY A 14 2.92 6.56 -3.05
N CYS A 15 2.40 5.76 -2.11
CA CYS A 15 3.07 5.51 -0.85
C CYS A 15 4.29 4.59 -1.04
N GLN A 16 5.44 5.05 -0.54
CA GLN A 16 6.64 4.22 -0.41
C GLN A 16 6.59 3.44 0.89
N VAL A 17 6.70 2.12 0.80
CA VAL A 17 6.67 1.19 1.93
C VAL A 17 7.91 0.32 1.95
N SER A 18 8.32 -0.10 3.14
CA SER A 18 9.44 -1.01 3.25
C SER A 18 8.96 -2.43 3.07
N ALA A 19 9.72 -3.28 2.37
CA ALA A 19 9.41 -4.72 2.21
C ALA A 19 9.12 -5.43 3.54
N GLN A 20 9.71 -4.95 4.63
CA GLN A 20 9.57 -5.49 5.98
C GLN A 20 8.24 -5.12 6.66
N THR A 21 7.61 -4.02 6.24
CA THR A 21 6.39 -3.47 6.85
C THR A 21 5.23 -3.41 5.86
N SER A 22 5.46 -3.77 4.59
CA SER A 22 4.46 -3.82 3.55
C SER A 22 3.57 -5.05 3.66
N VAL A 23 2.34 -4.92 3.22
CA VAL A 23 1.40 -6.03 3.09
C VAL A 23 1.57 -6.64 1.71
N GLU A 24 1.98 -7.91 1.62
CA GLU A 24 2.09 -8.62 0.34
C GLU A 24 0.83 -9.46 0.10
N ARG A 25 0.18 -9.26 -1.06
CA ARG A 25 -1.04 -9.99 -1.45
C ARG A 25 -1.00 -10.28 -2.94
N GLU A 26 -1.24 -11.53 -3.33
CA GLU A 26 -1.22 -11.95 -4.75
C GLU A 26 0.07 -11.56 -5.50
N GLY A 27 1.20 -11.48 -4.80
CA GLY A 27 2.49 -11.06 -5.37
C GLY A 27 2.64 -9.55 -5.59
N LYS A 28 1.72 -8.74 -5.06
CA LYS A 28 1.79 -7.28 -5.03
C LYS A 28 2.01 -6.80 -3.60
N VAL A 29 2.78 -5.72 -3.45
CA VAL A 29 3.07 -5.09 -2.16
C VAL A 29 2.23 -3.84 -1.98
N TYR A 30 1.69 -3.68 -0.78
CA TYR A 30 0.75 -2.63 -0.42
C TYR A 30 1.18 -1.94 0.86
N CYS A 31 0.80 -0.68 1.00
CA CYS A 31 1.10 0.10 2.20
C CYS A 31 0.27 -0.30 3.42
N SER A 32 -0.93 -0.82 3.19
CA SER A 32 -1.85 -1.28 4.22
C SER A 32 -2.74 -2.41 3.69
N GLN A 33 -3.49 -3.05 4.59
CA GLN A 33 -4.49 -4.04 4.21
C GLN A 33 -5.59 -3.45 3.33
N ALA A 34 -5.97 -2.18 3.53
CA ALA A 34 -7.00 -1.52 2.73
C ALA A 34 -6.62 -1.44 1.25
N CYS A 35 -5.38 -1.05 0.93
CA CYS A 35 -4.90 -1.06 -0.46
C CYS A 35 -4.80 -2.48 -1.03
N ALA A 36 -4.43 -3.46 -0.19
CA ALA A 36 -4.37 -4.87 -0.59
C ALA A 36 -5.76 -5.48 -0.84
N ASP A 37 -6.79 -4.97 -0.16
CA ASP A 37 -8.21 -5.31 -0.34
C ASP A 37 -8.91 -4.44 -1.38
N GLY A 38 -8.20 -3.49 -2.00
CA GLY A 38 -8.75 -2.61 -3.03
C GLY A 38 -9.85 -1.68 -2.50
N HIS A 39 -9.73 -1.25 -1.23
CA HIS A 39 -10.72 -0.41 -0.56
C HIS A 39 -12.12 -1.02 -0.51
N ALA A 40 -12.24 -2.36 -0.34
CA ALA A 40 -13.54 -3.05 -0.31
C ALA A 40 -14.51 -2.51 0.75
N ASP A 41 -13.99 -2.01 1.88
CA ASP A 41 -14.79 -1.39 2.97
C ASP A 41 -14.77 0.15 2.94
N GLN A 42 -14.33 0.77 1.83
CA GLN A 42 -14.04 2.22 1.77
C GLN A 42 -12.99 2.67 2.81
N ASP A 43 -12.17 1.73 3.28
CA ASP A 43 -11.17 2.01 4.31
C ASP A 43 -10.02 2.81 3.68
N GLN A 44 -9.75 3.99 4.22
CA GLN A 44 -8.71 4.88 3.68
C GLN A 44 -7.34 4.42 4.17
N CYS A 45 -6.39 4.18 3.26
CA CYS A 45 -5.03 3.81 3.67
C CYS A 45 -4.30 4.96 4.39
N CYS A 46 -4.62 6.21 4.03
CA CYS A 46 -4.05 7.43 4.56
C CYS A 46 -5.00 8.61 4.30
N SER A 47 -5.19 9.50 5.27
CA SER A 47 -6.03 10.70 5.12
C SER A 47 -5.51 11.69 4.07
N SER A 48 -4.24 11.57 3.68
CA SER A 48 -3.57 12.41 2.66
C SER A 48 -3.52 11.76 1.27
N CYS A 49 -4.09 10.57 1.07
CA CYS A 49 -4.07 9.87 -0.21
C CYS A 49 -5.51 9.72 -0.72
N GLU A 50 -5.79 10.28 -1.90
CA GLU A 50 -7.10 10.22 -2.57
C GLU A 50 -7.33 8.87 -3.26
N CYS A 51 -6.89 7.76 -2.66
CA CYS A 51 -7.01 6.41 -3.22
C CYS A 51 -8.41 5.78 -3.05
N CYS A 52 -9.44 6.59 -2.77
CA CYS A 52 -10.85 6.17 -2.66
C CYS A 52 -11.63 6.36 -3.96
#